data_AF-A0A6P1B965-F1
#
_entry.id   AF-A0A6P1B965-F1
#
_cell.length_a   1.000
_cell.length_b   1.000
_cell.length_c   1.000
_cell.angle_alpha   90.00
_cell.angle_beta   90.00
_cell.angle_gamma   90.00
#
_symmetry.space_group_name_H-M   'P 1'
#
loop_
_entity.id
_entity.type
_entity.pdbx_description
1 polymer ?
#
loop_
_entity_poly.entity_id
_entity_poly.type
_entity_poly.pdbx_seq_one_letter_code
_entity_poly.pdbx_strand_id
1 'polypeptide(L)'
;MAFQPEQFVAAVQSLRPGLMPRVDFDVSNDGSGPVISGWYRADVAQPTQAQIEAVDTDALKAPESVLPQDLMAQFTADDMGKIQTAIASSPANSLLWYAMVAQRDPMWVTNARFLAGWTALVNILGSPRMSQIASALNVTV
;
A
#
# COMPACT_ATOMS: atom_id res chain seq x y z
N MET A 1 -2.17 12.26 13.76
CA MET A 1 -1.13 11.20 13.72
C MET A 1 0.20 11.91 13.57
N ALA A 2 1.22 11.58 14.36
CA ALA A 2 2.54 12.20 14.18
C ALA A 2 3.18 11.62 12.91
N PHE A 3 3.57 12.47 11.95
CA PHE A 3 4.24 12.03 10.74
C PHE A 3 5.56 11.33 11.08
N GLN A 4 5.83 10.20 10.42
CA GLN A 4 7.21 9.71 10.39
C GLN A 4 8.08 10.69 9.58
N PRO A 5 9.35 10.92 9.94
CA PRO A 5 10.20 11.90 9.24
C PRO A 5 10.29 11.69 7.73
N GLU A 6 10.28 10.43 7.27
CA GLU A 6 10.29 10.08 5.84
C GLU A 6 8.98 10.50 5.13
N GLN A 7 7.83 10.33 5.79
CA GLN A 7 6.53 10.76 5.26
C GLN A 7 6.44 12.28 5.18
N PHE A 8 7.03 12.99 6.15
CA PHE A 8 7.09 14.44 6.14
C PHE A 8 7.90 14.98 4.96
N VAL A 9 9.07 14.39 4.70
CA VAL A 9 9.91 14.74 3.54
C VAL A 9 9.16 14.46 2.22
N ALA A 10 8.54 13.28 2.10
CA ALA A 10 7.74 12.93 0.93
C ALA A 10 6.57 13.91 0.72
N ALA A 11 5.89 14.33 1.78
CA ALA A 11 4.82 15.33 1.71
C ALA A 11 5.33 16.68 1.20
N VAL A 12 6.46 17.18 1.73
CA VAL A 12 7.10 18.41 1.25
C VAL A 12 7.46 18.31 -0.23
N GLN A 13 8.05 17.20 -0.66
CA GLN A 13 8.41 16.97 -2.06
C GLN A 13 7.20 16.80 -2.99
N SER A 14 6.08 16.28 -2.50
CA SER A 14 4.84 16.22 -3.27
C SER A 14 4.24 17.61 -3.50
N LEU A 15 4.30 18.48 -2.49
CA LEU A 15 3.84 19.86 -2.57
C LEU A 15 4.77 20.72 -3.40
N ARG A 16 6.07 20.42 -3.41
CA ARG A 16 7.13 21.12 -4.16
C ARG A 16 8.03 20.12 -4.89
N PRO A 17 7.60 19.64 -6.07
CA PRO A 17 8.35 18.67 -6.85
C PRO A 17 9.74 19.19 -7.23
N GLY A 18 10.74 18.31 -7.17
CA GLY A 18 12.11 18.62 -7.57
C GLY A 18 13.00 19.22 -6.48
N LEU A 19 12.48 19.47 -5.27
CA LEU A 19 13.30 19.86 -4.12
C LEU A 19 14.03 18.65 -3.50
N MET A 20 15.28 18.87 -3.12
CA MET A 20 16.15 17.87 -2.49
C MET A 20 16.31 18.16 -0.99
N PRO A 21 16.01 17.18 -0.10
CA PRO A 21 16.27 17.32 1.33
C PRO A 21 17.78 17.44 1.58
N ARG A 22 18.17 18.24 2.58
CA ARG A 22 19.56 18.58 2.94
C ARG A 22 20.33 19.40 1.89
N VAL A 23 19.64 19.89 0.87
CA VAL A 23 20.19 20.80 -0.15
C VAL A 23 19.30 22.03 -0.25
N ASP A 24 18.01 21.82 -0.56
CA ASP A 24 17.03 22.89 -0.71
C ASP A 24 16.28 23.19 0.59
N PHE A 25 16.16 22.21 1.48
CA PHE A 25 15.50 22.35 2.79
C PHE A 25 16.00 21.31 3.79
N ASP A 26 15.92 21.65 5.08
CA ASP A 26 16.24 20.75 6.19
C ASP A 26 14.99 20.43 7.03
N VAL A 27 14.98 19.23 7.60
CA VAL A 27 13.93 18.77 8.51
C VAL A 27 14.56 18.37 9.84
N SER A 28 13.99 18.86 10.94
CA SER A 28 14.33 18.44 12.30
C SER A 28 13.10 17.90 13.02
N ASN A 29 13.29 17.35 14.22
CA ASN A 29 12.20 16.99 15.12
C ASN A 29 12.33 17.85 16.38
N ASP A 30 11.31 18.67 16.66
CA ASP A 30 11.30 19.61 17.79
C ASP A 30 10.72 19.00 19.09
N GLY A 31 10.43 17.69 19.08
CA GLY A 31 9.79 16.97 20.18
C GLY A 31 8.27 16.89 20.08
N SER A 32 7.65 17.72 19.23
CA SER A 32 6.22 17.66 18.89
C SER A 32 5.97 16.97 17.54
N GLY A 33 6.97 16.96 16.65
CA GLY A 33 6.94 16.26 15.38
C GLY A 33 8.03 16.73 14.43
N PRO A 34 8.10 16.17 13.22
CA PRO A 34 8.96 16.69 12.17
C PRO A 34 8.52 18.09 11.74
N VAL A 35 9.47 19.02 11.61
CA VAL A 35 9.27 20.41 11.15
C VAL A 35 10.36 20.79 10.16
N ILE A 36 10.06 21.72 9.24
CA ILE A 36 11.08 22.31 8.36
C ILE A 36 11.94 23.25 9.20
N SER A 37 13.22 22.91 9.38
CA SER A 37 14.19 23.69 10.16
C SER A 37 15.00 24.67 9.32
N GLY A 38 15.10 24.42 8.01
CA GLY A 38 15.82 25.27 7.07
C GLY A 38 15.14 25.27 5.71
N TRP A 39 15.08 26.44 5.06
CA TRP A 39 14.54 26.61 3.71
C TRP A 39 15.48 27.48 2.89
N TYR A 40 16.11 26.90 1.88
CA TYR A 40 17.20 27.53 1.13
C TYR A 40 16.78 27.94 -0.30
N ARG A 41 15.47 27.90 -0.60
CA ARG A 41 14.92 28.25 -1.91
C ARG A 41 14.12 29.55 -1.87
N ALA A 42 14.65 30.58 -2.52
CA ALA A 42 14.02 31.90 -2.61
C ALA A 42 12.97 31.99 -3.73
N ASP A 43 13.08 31.12 -4.74
CA ASP A 43 12.17 31.04 -5.90
C ASP A 43 10.88 30.25 -5.61
N VAL A 44 10.82 29.55 -4.48
CA VAL A 44 9.71 28.67 -4.11
C VAL A 44 9.27 28.94 -2.67
N ALA A 45 7.98 29.20 -2.46
CA ALA A 45 7.44 29.41 -1.13
C ALA A 45 7.42 28.12 -0.31
N GLN A 46 7.92 28.20 0.93
CA GLN A 46 7.87 27.13 1.92
C GLN A 46 6.41 26.70 2.18
N PRO A 47 6.09 25.40 2.15
CA PRO A 47 4.77 24.91 2.52
C PRO A 47 4.51 25.09 4.02
N THR A 48 3.27 25.41 4.38
CA THR A 48 2.87 25.53 5.79
C THR A 48 2.68 24.16 6.43
N GLN A 49 2.74 24.09 7.76
CA GLN A 49 2.48 22.85 8.49
C GLN A 49 1.11 22.25 8.13
N ALA A 50 0.06 23.08 8.09
CA ALA A 50 -1.29 22.63 7.72
C ALA A 50 -1.36 22.09 6.28
N GLN A 51 -0.58 22.65 5.35
CA GLN A 51 -0.51 22.12 3.98
C GLN A 51 0.14 20.74 3.94
N ILE A 52 1.21 20.54 4.71
CA ILE A 52 1.91 19.26 4.82
C ILE A 52 1.01 18.21 5.48
N GLU A 53 0.32 18.58 6.57
CA GLU A 53 -0.57 17.67 7.29
C GLU A 53 -1.83 17.28 6.49
N ALA A 54 -2.21 18.10 5.51
CA ALA A 54 -3.30 17.79 4.58
C ALA A 54 -2.89 16.85 3.44
N VAL A 55 -1.59 16.55 3.27
CA VAL A 55 -1.12 15.60 2.26
C VAL A 55 -1.48 14.18 2.69
N ASP A 56 -2.17 13.47 1.81
CA ASP A 56 -2.36 12.03 1.94
C ASP A 56 -1.04 11.32 1.65
N THR A 57 -0.22 11.13 2.69
CA THR A 57 1.06 10.44 2.57
C THR A 57 0.93 8.95 2.32
N ASP A 58 -0.25 8.35 2.54
CA ASP A 58 -0.48 6.96 2.18
C ASP A 58 -0.66 6.83 0.66
N ALA A 59 -1.29 7.80 0.01
CA ALA A 59 -1.33 7.90 -1.46
C ALA A 59 0.06 8.16 -2.09
N LEU A 60 1.03 8.67 -1.32
CA LEU A 60 2.42 8.86 -1.78
C LEU A 60 3.29 7.62 -1.67
N LYS A 61 2.86 6.59 -0.94
CA LYS A 61 3.59 5.32 -0.91
C LYS A 61 3.54 4.70 -2.31
N ALA A 62 4.67 4.16 -2.76
CA ALA A 62 4.66 3.36 -3.97
C ALA A 62 3.61 2.25 -3.80
N PRO A 63 2.70 2.06 -4.76
CA PRO A 63 1.66 1.06 -4.65
C PRO A 63 2.30 -0.30 -4.43
N GLU A 64 1.87 -0.95 -3.34
CA GLU A 64 2.37 -2.25 -2.95
C GLU A 64 2.03 -3.27 -4.03
N SER A 65 2.90 -4.26 -4.20
CA SER A 65 2.67 -5.33 -5.17
C SER A 65 2.76 -6.68 -4.49
N VAL A 66 1.83 -7.56 -4.81
CA VAL A 66 1.79 -8.93 -4.31
C VAL A 66 2.09 -9.88 -5.46
N LEU A 67 3.07 -10.75 -5.25
CA LEU A 67 3.29 -11.88 -6.12
C LEU A 67 2.24 -12.97 -5.80
N PRO A 68 1.49 -13.50 -6.78
CA PRO A 68 0.47 -14.52 -6.52
C PRO A 68 1.00 -15.76 -5.80
N GLN A 69 2.26 -16.13 -6.05
CA GLN A 69 2.94 -17.25 -5.41
C GLN A 69 3.12 -16.99 -3.90
N ASP A 70 3.47 -15.77 -3.49
CA ASP A 70 3.62 -15.40 -2.08
C ASP A 70 2.27 -15.40 -1.37
N LEU A 71 1.22 -14.92 -2.05
CA LEU A 71 -0.16 -15.01 -1.57
C LEU A 71 -0.57 -16.46 -1.35
N MET A 72 -0.33 -17.33 -2.34
CA MET A 72 -0.65 -18.75 -2.22
C MET A 72 0.13 -19.45 -1.11
N ALA A 73 1.39 -19.03 -0.86
CA ALA A 73 2.20 -19.56 0.22
C ALA A 73 1.63 -19.24 1.62
N GLN A 74 0.73 -18.26 1.74
CA GLN A 74 0.05 -17.96 3.01
C GLN A 74 -1.17 -18.87 3.28
N PHE A 75 -1.66 -19.60 2.28
CA PHE A 75 -2.83 -20.44 2.44
C PHE A 75 -2.51 -21.70 3.25
N THR A 76 -3.38 -21.99 4.22
CA THR A 76 -3.37 -23.24 4.96
C THR A 76 -4.13 -24.32 4.19
N ALA A 77 -4.05 -25.57 4.66
CA ALA A 77 -4.85 -26.66 4.11
C ALA A 77 -6.37 -26.40 4.22
N ASP A 78 -6.83 -25.76 5.30
CA ASP A 78 -8.24 -25.39 5.48
C ASP A 78 -8.68 -24.31 4.48
N ASP A 79 -7.84 -23.28 4.28
CA ASP A 79 -8.09 -22.24 3.27
C ASP A 79 -8.24 -22.87 1.88
N MET A 80 -7.34 -23.80 1.53
CA MET A 80 -7.39 -24.51 0.26
C MET A 80 -8.64 -25.39 0.11
N GLY A 81 -9.11 -26.05 1.18
CA GLY A 81 -10.36 -26.80 1.15
C GLY A 81 -11.58 -25.93 0.85
N LYS A 82 -11.64 -24.73 1.45
CA LYS A 82 -12.70 -23.73 1.17
C LYS A 82 -12.63 -23.20 -0.25
N ILE A 83 -11.43 -22.87 -0.73
CA ILE A 83 -11.18 -22.41 -2.10
C ILE A 83 -11.61 -23.47 -3.11
N GLN A 84 -11.21 -24.73 -2.93
CA GLN A 84 -11.62 -25.82 -3.83
C GLN A 84 -13.14 -26.00 -3.87
N THR A 85 -13.81 -25.93 -2.72
CA THR A 85 -15.28 -25.99 -2.64
C THR A 85 -15.92 -24.81 -3.39
N ALA A 86 -15.39 -23.60 -3.23
CA ALA A 86 -15.88 -22.40 -3.90
C ALA A 86 -15.64 -22.42 -5.43
N ILE A 87 -14.54 -23.01 -5.88
CA ILE A 87 -14.22 -23.21 -7.30
C ILE A 87 -15.16 -24.25 -7.93
N ALA A 88 -15.39 -25.36 -7.24
CA ALA A 88 -16.25 -26.43 -7.75
C ALA A 88 -17.72 -26.00 -7.87
N SER A 89 -18.16 -25.05 -7.04
CA SER A 89 -19.55 -24.57 -6.99
C SER A 89 -19.83 -23.37 -7.89
N SER A 90 -18.81 -22.71 -8.47
CA SER A 90 -18.98 -21.51 -9.29
C SER A 90 -17.96 -21.45 -10.44
N PRO A 91 -18.41 -21.52 -11.71
CA PRO A 91 -17.54 -21.31 -12.87
C PRO A 91 -16.80 -19.97 -12.85
N ALA A 92 -17.42 -18.91 -12.30
CA ALA A 92 -16.77 -17.61 -12.17
C ALA A 92 -15.58 -17.65 -11.20
N ASN A 93 -15.73 -18.31 -10.05
CA ASN A 93 -14.64 -18.49 -9.10
C ASN A 93 -13.53 -19.39 -9.68
N SER A 94 -13.91 -20.40 -10.46
CA SER A 94 -12.96 -21.26 -11.18
C SER A 94 -12.09 -20.47 -12.16
N LEU A 95 -12.71 -19.64 -13.01
CA LEU A 95 -11.99 -18.79 -13.96
C LEU A 95 -11.06 -17.80 -13.24
N LEU A 96 -11.52 -17.19 -12.15
CA LEU A 96 -10.72 -16.27 -11.36
C LEU A 96 -9.51 -16.96 -10.71
N TRP A 97 -9.70 -18.17 -10.16
CA TRP A 97 -8.63 -18.95 -9.58
C TRP A 97 -7.56 -19.32 -10.61
N TYR A 98 -7.96 -19.86 -11.76
CA TYR A 98 -7.00 -20.20 -12.82
C TYR A 98 -6.28 -18.95 -13.35
N ALA A 99 -6.98 -17.82 -13.44
CA ALA A 99 -6.38 -16.55 -13.81
C ALA A 99 -5.33 -16.07 -12.79
N MET A 100 -5.54 -16.32 -11.49
CA MET A 100 -4.56 -16.01 -10.44
C MET A 100 -3.34 -16.95 -10.48
N VAL A 101 -3.56 -18.26 -10.63
CA VAL A 101 -2.46 -19.23 -10.69
C VAL A 101 -1.58 -19.03 -11.93
N ALA A 102 -2.19 -18.62 -13.06
CA ALA A 102 -1.46 -18.32 -14.28
C ALA A 102 -0.66 -17.01 -14.22
N GLN A 103 -0.96 -16.12 -13.27
CA GLN A 103 -0.26 -14.85 -13.12
C GLN A 103 1.13 -15.09 -12.51
N ARG A 104 2.17 -14.69 -13.26
CA ARG A 104 3.58 -14.82 -12.84
C ARG A 104 4.20 -13.51 -12.38
N ASP A 105 3.66 -12.40 -12.85
CA ASP A 105 4.19 -11.08 -12.48
C ASP A 105 3.51 -10.55 -11.22
N PRO A 106 4.24 -9.83 -10.35
CA PRO A 106 3.65 -9.11 -9.23
C PRO A 106 2.52 -8.21 -9.68
N MET A 107 1.40 -8.27 -8.95
CA MET A 107 0.24 -7.42 -9.20
C MET A 107 0.17 -6.32 -8.17
N TRP A 108 -0.09 -5.10 -8.63
CA TRP A 108 -0.28 -3.96 -7.74
C TRP A 108 -1.58 -4.14 -6.97
N VAL A 109 -1.57 -3.87 -5.66
CA VAL A 109 -2.74 -4.07 -4.79
C VAL A 109 -3.92 -3.18 -5.19
N THR A 110 -3.64 -2.07 -5.89
CA THR A 110 -4.62 -1.14 -6.44
C THR A 110 -5.17 -1.56 -7.81
N ASN A 111 -4.62 -2.59 -8.45
CA ASN A 111 -5.07 -3.05 -9.76
C ASN A 111 -6.47 -3.70 -9.66
N ALA A 112 -7.38 -3.34 -10.56
CA ALA A 112 -8.75 -3.85 -10.57
C ALA A 112 -8.84 -5.40 -10.56
N ARG A 113 -7.92 -6.09 -11.24
CA ARG A 113 -7.89 -7.57 -11.26
C ARG A 113 -7.41 -8.13 -9.92
N PHE A 114 -6.48 -7.46 -9.24
CA PHE A 114 -6.07 -7.85 -7.89
C PHE A 114 -7.23 -7.66 -6.91
N LEU A 115 -7.88 -6.49 -6.92
CA LEU A 115 -9.02 -6.19 -6.06
C LEU A 115 -10.19 -7.16 -6.27
N ALA A 116 -10.46 -7.57 -7.51
CA ALA A 116 -11.46 -8.60 -7.80
C ALA A 116 -11.08 -9.97 -7.21
N GLY A 117 -9.82 -10.39 -7.38
CA GLY A 117 -9.26 -11.61 -6.76
C GLY A 117 -9.36 -11.58 -5.23
N TRP A 118 -8.91 -10.47 -4.65
CA TRP A 118 -8.93 -10.25 -3.21
C TRP A 118 -10.35 -10.28 -2.63
N THR A 119 -11.30 -9.59 -3.27
CA THR A 119 -12.71 -9.59 -2.86
C THR A 119 -13.30 -10.99 -2.88
N ALA A 120 -12.99 -11.79 -3.91
CA ALA A 120 -13.45 -13.17 -3.97
C ALA A 120 -12.86 -14.00 -2.81
N LEU A 121 -11.57 -13.84 -2.51
CA LEU A 121 -10.94 -14.52 -1.38
C LEU A 121 -11.53 -14.07 -0.03
N VAL A 122 -11.86 -12.79 0.15
CA VAL A 122 -12.57 -12.28 1.33
C VAL A 122 -13.93 -12.96 1.48
N ASN A 123 -14.67 -13.16 0.39
CA ASN A 123 -15.96 -13.85 0.43
C ASN A 123 -15.83 -15.35 0.75
N ILE A 124 -14.73 -15.99 0.34
CA ILE A 124 -14.49 -17.43 0.52
C ILE A 124 -13.91 -17.74 1.91
N LEU A 125 -12.90 -16.97 2.32
CA LEU A 125 -12.10 -17.22 3.54
C LEU A 125 -12.54 -16.35 4.72
N GLY A 126 -13.26 -15.26 4.45
CA GLY A 126 -13.66 -14.26 5.44
C GLY A 126 -12.65 -13.13 5.61
N SER A 127 -13.17 -11.94 5.95
CA SER A 127 -12.36 -10.74 6.22
C SER A 127 -11.27 -10.96 7.29
N PRO A 128 -11.53 -11.61 8.44
CA PRO A 128 -10.49 -11.82 9.46
C PRO A 128 -9.28 -12.61 8.93
N ARG A 129 -9.52 -13.63 8.10
CA ARG A 129 -8.45 -14.44 7.53
C ARG A 129 -7.65 -13.66 6.49
N MET A 130 -8.33 -12.90 5.63
CA MET A 130 -7.65 -12.06 4.65
C MET A 130 -6.84 -10.93 5.28
N SER A 131 -7.29 -10.35 6.40
CA SER A 131 -6.47 -9.38 7.15
C SER A 131 -5.18 -9.97 7.71
N GLN A 132 -5.21 -11.24 8.17
CA GLN A 132 -4.00 -11.93 8.61
C GLN A 132 -3.02 -12.14 7.44
N ILE A 133 -3.54 -12.55 6.28
CA ILE A 133 -2.74 -12.74 5.06
C ILE A 133 -2.13 -11.42 4.60
N ALA A 134 -2.91 -10.33 4.59
CA ALA A 134 -2.42 -8.99 4.26
C ALA A 134 -1.27 -8.57 5.18
N SER A 135 -1.44 -8.77 6.49
CA SER A 135 -0.39 -8.50 7.46
C SER A 135 0.87 -9.36 7.25
N ALA A 136 0.73 -10.63 6.90
CA ALA A 136 1.86 -11.52 6.64
C ALA A 136 2.63 -11.14 5.37
N LEU A 137 1.92 -10.62 4.36
CA LEU A 137 2.49 -10.09 3.13
C LEU A 137 2.98 -8.64 3.26
N ASN A 138 2.76 -8.02 4.43
CA ASN A 138 3.02 -6.60 4.69
C ASN A 138 2.37 -5.68 3.66
N VAL A 139 1.10 -5.92 3.37
CA VAL A 139 0.30 -5.11 2.45
C VAL A 139 -0.99 -4.60 3.08
N THR A 140 -1.50 -3.51 2.53
CA THR A 140 -2.81 -2.92 2.84
C THR A 140 -3.67 -2.93 1.58
N VAL A 141 -4.84 -3.57 1.64
CA VAL A 141 -5.76 -3.76 0.51
C VAL A 141 -7.13 -3.22 0.85
#